data_AF-A0A957KPP3-F1
#
_entry.id   AF-A0A957KPP3-F1
#
_cell.length_a   1.000
_cell.length_b   1.000
_cell.length_c   1.000
_cell.angle_alpha   90.00
_cell.angle_beta   90.00
_cell.angle_gamma   90.00
#
_symmetry.space_group_name_H-M   'P 1'
#
loop_
_entity.id
_entity.type
_entity.pdbx_description
1 polymer ?
#
loop_
_entity_poly.entity_id
_entity_poly.type
_entity_poly.pdbx_seq_one_letter_code
_entity_poly.pdbx_strand_id
1 'polypeptide(L)' 'DNFPTRYLVNDACHMLGKPLVDGSIFMFEGQATVYLPDSPEHGIAGGPCYRCLYPEPPAPG' A
#
# COMPACT_ATOMS: atom_id res chain seq x y z
N ASP A 1 -5.54 -3.88 10.21
CA ASP A 1 -6.76 -3.02 10.20
C ASP A 1 -6.53 -1.64 10.81
N ASN A 2 -5.42 -1.38 11.51
CA ASN A 2 -5.04 -0.03 11.94
C ASN A 2 -4.15 0.71 10.90
N PHE A 3 -4.14 2.05 10.94
CA PHE A 3 -3.33 2.86 10.02
C PHE A 3 -1.82 2.61 10.17
N PRO A 4 -1.22 2.61 11.38
CA PRO A 4 0.22 2.37 11.52
C PRO A 4 0.72 1.10 10.82
N THR A 5 0.00 -0.01 10.94
CA THR A 5 0.34 -1.27 10.29
C THR A 5 0.24 -1.16 8.76
N ARG A 6 -0.75 -0.46 8.20
CA ARG A 6 -0.84 -0.29 6.74
C ARG A 6 0.34 0.48 6.18
N TYR A 7 0.73 1.58 6.83
CA TYR A 7 1.90 2.36 6.44
C TYR A 7 3.19 1.55 6.58
N LEU A 8 3.37 0.84 7.70
CA LEU A 8 4.55 -0.01 7.93
C LEU A 8 4.66 -1.13 6.88
N VAL A 9 3.55 -1.81 6.58
CA VAL A 9 3.52 -2.89 5.59
C VAL A 9 3.77 -2.34 4.18
N ASN A 10 3.18 -1.20 3.82
CA ASN A 10 3.49 -0.53 2.55
C ASN A 10 4.98 -0.23 2.43
N ASP A 11 5.59 0.33 3.46
CA ASP A 11 7.00 0.71 3.42
C ASP A 11 7.90 -0.52 3.26
N ALA A 12 7.62 -1.58 4.01
CA ALA A 12 8.33 -2.85 3.89
C ALA A 12 8.16 -3.46 2.47
N CYS A 13 6.94 -3.52 1.94
CA CYS A 13 6.67 -4.04 0.60
C CYS A 13 7.37 -3.22 -0.48
N HIS A 14 7.31 -1.89 -0.40
CA HIS A 14 7.97 -1.00 -1.35
C HIS A 14 9.49 -1.16 -1.32
N MET A 15 10.10 -1.17 -0.13
CA MET A 15 11.55 -1.33 0.04
C MET A 15 12.07 -2.69 -0.41
N LEU A 16 11.25 -3.74 -0.26
CA LEU A 16 11.64 -5.12 -0.60
C LEU A 16 11.24 -5.54 -2.02
N GLY A 17 10.67 -4.63 -2.83
CA GLY A 17 10.18 -4.97 -4.16
C GLY A 17 9.06 -6.03 -4.13
N LYS A 18 8.22 -6.03 -3.09
CA LYS A 18 7.12 -6.99 -2.94
C LYS A 18 5.77 -6.36 -3.27
N PRO A 19 4.93 -7.01 -4.10
CA PRO A 19 3.54 -6.61 -4.27
C PRO A 19 2.81 -6.50 -2.93
N LEU A 20 2.06 -5.41 -2.73
CA LEU A 20 1.14 -5.26 -1.61
C LEU A 20 -0.29 -5.38 -2.12
N VAL A 21 -1.03 -6.37 -1.63
CA VAL A 21 -2.48 -6.44 -1.79
C VAL A 21 -3.12 -5.79 -0.56
N ASP A 22 -3.77 -4.64 -0.76
CA ASP A 22 -4.47 -3.90 0.29
C ASP A 22 -5.98 -4.06 0.14
N GLY A 23 -6.66 -4.14 1.29
CA GLY A 23 -8.10 -4.23 1.37
C GLY A 23 -8.60 -3.47 2.59
N SER A 24 -9.70 -2.72 2.43
CA SER A 24 -10.32 -2.05 3.56
C SER A 24 -11.81 -1.82 3.40
N ILE A 25 -12.47 -1.66 4.54
CA ILE A 25 -13.90 -1.49 4.67
C ILE A 25 -14.18 -0.30 5.60
N PHE A 26 -15.15 0.52 5.23
CA PHE A 26 -15.74 1.56 6.06
C PHE A 26 -17.26 1.43 5.98
N MET A 27 -17.88 0.97 7.07
CA MET A 27 -19.30 0.65 7.12
C MET A 27 -19.72 -0.30 5.97
N PHE A 28 -20.44 0.22 4.98
CA PHE A 28 -20.97 -0.55 3.84
C PHE A 28 -20.16 -0.36 2.56
N GLU A 29 -19.07 0.42 2.62
CA GLU A 29 -18.17 0.66 1.50
C GLU A 29 -16.85 -0.08 1.72
N GLY A 30 -16.24 -0.53 0.63
CA GLY A 30 -14.94 -1.19 0.67
C GLY A 30 -14.11 -0.90 -0.57
N GLN A 31 -12.82 -1.07 -0.42
CA GLN A 31 -11.83 -0.96 -1.50
C GLN A 31 -10.87 -2.14 -1.44
N ALA A 32 -10.41 -2.56 -2.62
CA ALA A 32 -9.33 -3.52 -2.79
C ALA A 32 -8.40 -3.01 -3.89
N THR A 33 -7.09 -3.06 -3.67
CA THR A 33 -6.09 -2.53 -4.61
C THR A 33 -4.78 -3.31 -4.47
N VAL A 34 -4.02 -3.38 -5.56
CA VAL A 34 -2.66 -3.92 -5.56
C VAL A 34 -1.68 -2.79 -5.84
N TYR A 35 -0.73 -2.58 -4.93
CA TYR A 35 0.41 -1.69 -5.13
C TYR A 35 1.60 -2.52 -5.59
N LEU A 36 2.05 -2.27 -6.82
CA LEU A 36 3.15 -2.98 -7.46
C LEU A 36 4.40 -2.10 -7.41
N PRO A 37 5.43 -2.42 -6.61
CA PRO A 37 6.71 -1.74 -6.68
C PRO A 37 7.41 -2.04 -8.01
N ASP A 38 8.37 -1.21 -8.37
CA ASP A 38 9.22 -1.46 -9.53
C ASP A 38 10.03 -2.74 -9.33
N SER A 39 10.02 -3.60 -10.34
CA SER A 39 10.63 -4.92 -10.26
C SER A 39 11.15 -5.32 -11.65
N PRO A 40 12.26 -4.70 -12.12
CA PRO A 40 12.81 -4.94 -13.45
C PRO A 40 13.19 -6.39 -13.71
N GLU A 41 13.60 -7.12 -12.67
CA GLU A 41 13.96 -8.54 -12.76
C GLU A 41 12.76 -9.45 -13.08
N HIS A 42 11.54 -8.97 -12.81
CA HIS A 42 10.28 -9.61 -13.19
C HIS A 42 9.59 -8.90 -14.37
N GLY A 43 10.26 -7.93 -15.02
CA GLY A 43 9.72 -7.18 -16.16
C GLY A 43 8.57 -6.23 -15.81
N ILE A 44 8.45 -5.81 -14.54
CA ILE A 44 7.39 -4.93 -14.06
C ILE A 44 7.95 -3.51 -13.96
N ALA A 45 7.40 -2.61 -14.77
CA ALA A 45 7.52 -1.16 -14.54
C ALA A 45 6.51 -0.79 -13.45
N GLY A 46 7.01 -0.49 -12.25
CA GLY A 46 6.19 -0.29 -11.05
C GLY A 46 5.11 0.81 -11.17
N GLY A 47 4.19 0.81 -10.21
CA GLY A 47 3.13 1.81 -10.06
C GLY A 47 3.27 2.65 -8.77
N PRO A 48 2.33 3.59 -8.53
CA PRO A 48 2.28 4.34 -7.28
C PRO A 48 2.11 3.39 -6.08
N CYS A 49 2.71 3.73 -4.93
CA CYS A 49 2.52 2.98 -3.68
C CYS A 49 1.39 3.56 -2.83
N TYR A 50 1.07 2.93 -1.69
CA TYR A 50 0.03 3.43 -0.78
C TYR A 50 0.30 4.88 -0.35
N ARG A 51 1.57 5.20 -0.03
CA ARG A 51 1.99 6.57 0.33
C ARG A 51 1.92 7.57 -0.82
N CYS A 52 1.95 7.14 -2.07
CA CYS A 52 1.73 8.05 -3.20
C CYS A 52 0.30 8.57 -3.23
N LEU A 53 -0.67 7.76 -2.79
CA LEU A 53 -2.07 8.15 -2.69
C LEU A 53 -2.41 8.81 -1.35
N TYR A 54 -1.80 8.32 -0.28
CA TYR A 54 -2.03 8.78 1.10
C TYR A 54 -0.69 9.12 1.76
N PRO A 55 -0.15 10.34 1.56
CA PRO A 55 1.23 10.66 1.95
C PRO A 55 1.47 10.61 3.46
N GLU A 56 0.49 11.09 4.24
CA GLU A 56 0.58 11.20 5.68
C GLU A 56 -0.47 10.34 6.37
N PRO A 57 -0.10 9.62 7.45
CA PRO A 57 -1.08 8.91 8.25
C PRO A 57 -2.09 9.90 8.84
N PRO A 58 -3.37 9.53 8.91
CA PRO A 58 -4.36 10.35 9.59
C PRO A 58 -3.99 10.53 11.07
N ALA A 59 -4.50 11.61 11.68
CA ALA A 59 -4.28 11.87 13.09
C ALA A 59 -4.69 10.66 13.95
N PRO A 60 -3.98 10.38 15.06
CA PRO A 60 -4.41 9.39 16.03
C PRO A 60 -5.85 9.68 16.46
N GLY A 61 -6.71 8.66 16.42
CA GLY A 61 -8.09 8.73 16.88
C GLY A 61 -8.20 8.76 18.40
#